data_AF-A0A0R2D1K9-F1
#
_entry.id   AF-A0A0R2D1K9-F1
#
_cell.length_a   1.000
_cell.length_b   1.000
_cell.length_c   1.000
_cell.angle_alpha   90.00
_cell.angle_beta   90.00
_cell.angle_gamma   90.00
#
_symmetry.space_group_name_H-M   'P 1'
#
loop_
_entity.id
_entity.type
_entity.pdbx_description
1 polymer ?
#
loop_
_entity_poly.entity_id
_entity_poly.type
_entity_poly.pdbx_seq_one_letter_code
_entity_poly.pdbx_strand_id
1 'polypeptide(L)'
;MQYGQQHINGHWYLFDNNTGAMKTGLQYIANQHKTVYYNANGQMQYGQQHINGHWYLFDNNTGAMKTGLQYIANQYKTVYYNANGQMQYGSQKINGKMYYFNTATGAQK
;
A
#
# COMPACT_ATOMS: atom_id res chain seq x y z
N MET A 1 -8.42 1.09 -27.68
CA MET A 1 -7.86 1.72 -26.47
C MET A 1 -8.36 0.99 -25.24
N GLN A 2 -7.55 0.87 -24.20
CA GLN A 2 -7.92 0.28 -22.92
C GLN A 2 -8.26 1.39 -21.91
N TYR A 3 -9.21 1.13 -21.03
CA TYR A 3 -9.72 2.11 -20.05
C TYR A 3 -9.92 1.43 -18.70
N GLY A 4 -9.81 2.19 -17.61
CA GLY A 4 -10.00 1.67 -16.26
C GLY A 4 -8.99 0.58 -15.90
N GLN A 5 -9.34 -0.26 -14.94
CA GLN A 5 -8.48 -1.37 -14.56
C GLN A 5 -8.55 -2.51 -15.58
N GLN A 6 -7.39 -3.02 -15.99
CA GLN A 6 -7.27 -4.12 -16.95
C GLN A 6 -6.30 -5.17 -16.44
N HIS A 7 -6.66 -6.45 -16.61
CA HIS A 7 -5.80 -7.58 -16.26
C HIS A 7 -5.17 -8.17 -17.52
N ILE A 8 -3.85 -8.04 -17.65
CA ILE A 8 -3.09 -8.35 -18.87
C ILE A 8 -1.84 -9.12 -18.46
N ASN A 9 -1.63 -10.30 -19.02
CA ASN A 9 -0.45 -11.14 -18.77
C ASN A 9 -0.16 -11.36 -17.27
N GLY A 10 -1.21 -11.56 -16.47
CA GLY A 10 -1.07 -11.82 -15.03
C GLY A 10 -0.89 -10.58 -14.16
N HIS A 11 -0.96 -9.37 -14.72
CA HIS A 11 -0.80 -8.11 -13.99
C HIS A 11 -2.00 -7.20 -14.19
N TRP A 12 -2.33 -6.45 -13.14
CA TRP A 12 -3.32 -5.38 -13.19
C TRP A 12 -2.66 -4.04 -13.56
N TYR A 13 -3.30 -3.32 -14.48
CA TYR A 13 -2.91 -1.98 -14.93
C TYR A 13 -4.11 -1.05 -14.76
N LEU A 14 -3.85 0.25 -14.64
CA LEU A 14 -4.89 1.29 -14.65
C LEU A 14 -4.68 2.21 -15.84
N PHE A 15 -5.73 2.39 -16.63
CA PHE A 15 -5.76 3.34 -17.73
C PHE A 15 -6.75 4.45 -17.45
N ASP A 16 -6.40 5.66 -17.87
CA ASP A 16 -7.28 6.82 -17.76
C ASP A 16 -8.55 6.61 -18.61
N ASN A 17 -9.72 6.88 -18.02
CA ASN A 17 -11.01 6.59 -18.66
C ASN A 17 -11.31 7.50 -19.85
N ASN A 18 -10.63 8.64 -19.99
CA ASN A 18 -10.88 9.58 -21.10
C ASN A 18 -9.83 9.41 -22.20
N THR A 19 -8.56 9.32 -21.80
CA THR A 19 -7.42 9.35 -22.72
C THR A 19 -6.85 7.97 -23.04
N GLY A 20 -7.13 6.96 -22.22
CA GLY A 20 -6.49 5.64 -22.30
C GLY A 20 -5.02 5.64 -21.87
N ALA A 21 -4.51 6.73 -21.30
CA ALA A 21 -3.13 6.80 -20.81
C ALA A 21 -2.94 5.88 -19.59
N MET A 22 -1.84 5.12 -19.56
CA MET A 22 -1.50 4.25 -18.43
C MET A 22 -1.12 5.10 -17.20
N LYS A 23 -1.68 4.76 -16.03
CA LYS A 23 -1.40 5.41 -14.76
C LYS A 23 -0.39 4.60 -13.95
N THR A 24 0.52 5.30 -13.29
CA THR A 24 1.50 4.76 -12.35
C THR A 24 1.37 5.46 -10.99
N GLY A 25 2.11 4.99 -9.98
CA GLY A 25 2.10 5.58 -8.64
C GLY A 25 0.91 5.14 -7.78
N LEU A 26 0.70 5.86 -6.68
CA LEU A 26 -0.45 5.66 -5.80
C LEU A 26 -1.72 6.19 -6.49
N GLN A 27 -2.72 5.35 -6.62
CA GLN A 27 -3.97 5.66 -7.31
C GLN A 27 -5.16 5.27 -6.45
N TYR A 28 -6.05 6.24 -6.20
CA TYR A 28 -7.33 5.96 -5.56
C TYR A 28 -8.35 5.52 -6.60
N ILE A 29 -8.90 4.32 -6.41
CA ILE A 29 -9.89 3.71 -7.29
C ILE A 29 -11.26 3.91 -6.66
N ALA A 30 -11.96 4.96 -7.10
CA ALA A 30 -13.18 5.43 -6.46
C ALA A 30 -14.29 4.37 -6.39
N ASN A 31 -14.51 3.59 -7.45
CA ASN A 31 -15.56 2.57 -7.48
C ASN A 31 -15.26 1.33 -6.61
N GLN A 32 -14.04 1.19 -6.10
CA GLN A 32 -13.62 0.11 -5.22
C GLN A 32 -13.20 0.62 -3.83
N HIS A 33 -13.31 1.93 -3.59
CA HIS A 33 -12.96 2.58 -2.33
C HIS A 33 -11.58 2.18 -1.78
N LYS A 34 -10.58 2.05 -2.66
CA LYS A 34 -9.23 1.63 -2.26
C LYS A 34 -8.15 2.43 -2.97
N THR A 35 -7.05 2.66 -2.27
CA THR A 35 -5.79 3.11 -2.87
C THR A 35 -4.94 1.90 -3.21
N VAL A 36 -4.34 1.89 -4.40
CA VAL A 36 -3.39 0.86 -4.83
C VAL A 36 -2.11 1.53 -5.34
N TYR A 37 -1.03 0.78 -5.51
CA TYR A 37 0.19 1.29 -6.12
C TYR A 37 0.48 0.56 -7.43
N TYR A 38 0.69 1.34 -8.49
CA TYR A 38 1.19 0.86 -9.79
C TYR A 38 2.66 1.24 -9.92
N ASN A 39 3.54 0.27 -10.19
CA ASN A 39 4.98 0.53 -10.35
C ASN A 39 5.26 1.36 -11.62
N ALA A 40 6.54 1.63 -11.91
CA ALA A 40 6.95 2.39 -13.10
C ALA A 40 6.51 1.73 -14.43
N ASN A 41 6.34 0.41 -14.44
CA ASN A 41 5.81 -0.34 -15.58
C ASN A 41 4.27 -0.37 -15.63
N GLY A 42 3.59 0.30 -14.70
CA GLY A 42 2.13 0.32 -14.60
C GLY A 42 1.50 -0.92 -13.97
N GLN A 43 2.30 -1.80 -13.37
CA GLN A 43 1.81 -3.04 -12.76
C GLN A 43 1.41 -2.80 -11.29
N MET A 44 0.21 -3.22 -10.91
CA MET A 44 -0.26 -3.15 -9.53
C MET A 44 0.63 -3.99 -8.61
N GLN A 45 1.01 -3.42 -7.47
CA GLN A 45 1.88 -4.05 -6.49
C GLN A 45 1.08 -4.57 -5.28
N TYR A 46 1.69 -5.54 -4.62
CA TYR A 46 1.12 -6.28 -3.49
C TYR A 46 2.15 -6.41 -2.37
N GLY A 47 1.71 -6.75 -1.16
CA GLY A 47 2.59 -6.93 -0.02
C GLY A 47 3.30 -5.64 0.38
N GLN A 48 4.45 -5.78 1.06
CA GLN A 48 5.23 -4.62 1.47
C GLN A 48 6.01 -4.01 0.32
N GLN A 49 5.94 -2.69 0.19
CA GLN A 49 6.64 -1.94 -0.85
C GLN A 49 7.36 -0.74 -0.25
N HIS A 50 8.60 -0.52 -0.65
CA HIS A 50 9.38 0.65 -0.25
C HIS A 50 9.31 1.71 -1.35
N ILE A 51 8.59 2.79 -1.09
CA ILE A 51 8.25 3.82 -2.06
C ILE A 51 8.66 5.18 -1.47
N ASN A 52 9.53 5.91 -2.17
CA ASN A 52 9.98 7.25 -1.79
C ASN A 52 10.42 7.37 -0.31
N GLY A 53 11.19 6.38 0.18
CA GLY A 53 11.72 6.37 1.55
C GLY A 53 10.74 5.90 2.63
N HIS A 54 9.54 5.44 2.25
CA HIS A 54 8.55 4.93 3.19
C HIS A 54 8.12 3.52 2.82
N TRP A 55 7.85 2.70 3.84
CA TRP A 55 7.24 1.39 3.66
C TRP A 55 5.72 1.51 3.66
N TYR A 56 5.10 0.83 2.70
CA TYR A 56 3.65 0.68 2.54
C TYR A 56 3.31 -0.81 2.56
N LEU A 57 2.06 -1.15 2.89
CA LEU A 57 1.54 -2.51 2.77
C LEU A 57 0.31 -2.51 1.86
N PHE A 58 0.32 -3.36 0.85
CA PHE A 58 -0.81 -3.61 -0.03
C PHE A 58 -1.34 -5.02 0.19
N ASP A 59 -2.65 -5.15 0.23
CA ASP A 59 -3.35 -6.42 0.36
C ASP A 59 -2.93 -7.40 -0.74
N ASN A 60 -2.54 -8.63 -0.39
CA ASN A 60 -1.99 -9.58 -1.34
C ASN A 60 -2.99 -10.05 -2.43
N ASN A 61 -4.30 -9.86 -2.22
CA ASN A 61 -5.32 -10.30 -3.16
C ASN A 61 -5.88 -9.13 -3.98
N THR A 62 -6.12 -8.01 -3.30
CA THR A 62 -6.86 -6.86 -3.87
C THR A 62 -5.96 -5.69 -4.25
N GLY A 63 -4.70 -5.68 -3.80
CA GLY A 63 -3.78 -4.55 -3.93
C GLY A 63 -4.15 -3.34 -3.07
N ALA A 64 -5.18 -3.43 -2.23
CA ALA A 64 -5.63 -2.32 -1.39
C ALA A 64 -4.58 -1.93 -0.33
N MET A 65 -4.22 -0.66 -0.27
CA MET A 65 -3.33 -0.11 0.75
C MET A 65 -3.91 -0.34 2.14
N LYS A 66 -3.11 -0.91 3.03
CA LYS A 66 -3.44 -1.13 4.44
C LYS A 66 -2.93 0.03 5.29
N THR A 67 -3.73 0.40 6.27
CA THR A 67 -3.39 1.37 7.32
C THR A 67 -3.62 0.75 8.69
N GLY A 68 -3.23 1.43 9.76
CA GLY A 68 -3.42 0.94 11.12
C GLY A 68 -2.40 -0.11 11.54
N LEU A 69 -2.70 -0.81 12.63
CA LEU A 69 -1.90 -1.93 13.12
C LEU A 69 -2.08 -3.13 12.19
N GLN A 70 -0.97 -3.69 11.70
CA GLN A 70 -0.97 -4.80 10.76
C GLN A 70 0.03 -5.87 11.21
N TYR A 71 -0.44 -7.11 11.28
CA TYR A 71 0.42 -8.26 11.50
C TYR A 71 0.96 -8.79 10.16
N ILE A 72 2.27 -8.78 10.00
CA ILE A 72 2.96 -9.24 8.81
C ILE A 72 3.43 -10.68 9.07
N ALA A 73 2.63 -11.64 8.62
CA ALA A 73 2.82 -13.06 8.94
C ALA A 73 4.20 -13.61 8.52
N ASN A 74 4.70 -13.24 7.34
CA ASN A 74 5.99 -13.72 6.85
C ASN A 74 7.21 -13.10 7.56
N GLN A 75 7.01 -12.10 8.43
CA GLN A 75 8.05 -11.44 9.22
C GLN A 75 7.81 -11.56 10.72
N TYR A 76 6.74 -12.25 11.13
CA TYR A 76 6.37 -12.47 12.54
C TYR A 76 6.36 -11.18 13.38
N LYS A 77 5.86 -10.08 12.81
CA LYS A 77 5.81 -8.78 13.51
C LYS A 77 4.52 -8.01 13.26
N THR A 78 4.09 -7.28 14.28
CA THR A 78 3.06 -6.25 14.15
C THR A 78 3.76 -4.91 13.86
N VAL A 79 3.27 -4.16 12.88
CA VAL A 79 3.74 -2.81 12.56
C VAL A 79 2.55 -1.84 12.50
N TYR A 80 2.83 -0.54 12.47
CA TYR A 80 1.79 0.48 12.32
C TYR A 80 1.99 1.28 11.04
N TYR A 81 0.95 1.38 10.22
CA TYR A 81 0.89 2.26 9.04
C TYR A 81 -0.02 3.45 9.34
N ASN A 82 0.44 4.68 9.12
CA ASN A 82 -0.38 5.88 9.36
C ASN A 82 -1.53 6.01 8.32
N ALA A 83 -2.32 7.09 8.43
CA ALA A 83 -3.44 7.33 7.50
C ALA A 83 -3.00 7.48 6.03
N ASN A 84 -1.75 7.89 5.79
CA ASN A 84 -1.15 7.96 4.44
C ASN A 84 -0.59 6.60 3.99
N GLY A 85 -0.72 5.54 4.78
CA GLY A 85 -0.19 4.21 4.48
C GLY A 85 1.30 4.03 4.76
N GLN A 86 1.96 4.98 5.42
CA GLN A 86 3.40 4.93 5.69
C GLN A 86 3.68 4.24 7.02
N MET A 87 4.58 3.26 7.03
CA MET A 87 5.01 2.57 8.25
C MET A 87 5.66 3.56 9.22
N GLN A 88 5.28 3.46 10.49
CA GLN A 88 5.76 4.32 11.56
C GLN A 88 6.77 3.59 12.45
N TYR A 89 7.59 4.39 13.11
CA TYR A 89 8.69 3.94 13.96
C TYR A 89 8.69 4.71 15.28
N GLY A 90 9.39 4.21 16.29
CA GLY A 90 9.49 4.83 17.60
C GLY A 90 8.16 4.87 18.36
N SER A 91 8.03 5.83 19.26
CA SER A 91 6.84 6.02 20.10
C SER A 91 5.67 6.59 19.29
N GLN A 92 4.52 5.93 19.34
CA GLN A 92 3.30 6.32 18.64
C GLN A 92 2.10 6.31 19.60
N LYS A 93 1.27 7.34 19.56
CA LYS A 93 0.01 7.39 20.31
C LYS A 93 -1.14 6.96 19.39
N ILE A 94 -1.70 5.78 19.64
CA ILE A 94 -2.77 5.18 18.82
C ILE A 94 -4.00 4.99 19.71
N ASN A 95 -5.11 5.63 19.38
CA ASN A 95 -6.37 5.60 20.15
C ASN A 95 -6.16 5.85 21.65
N GLY A 96 -5.34 6.84 21.99
CA GLY A 96 -5.06 7.21 23.39
C GLY A 96 -4.00 6.37 24.10
N LYS A 97 -3.59 5.23 23.54
CA LYS A 97 -2.57 4.35 24.12
C LYS A 97 -1.21 4.55 23.44
N MET A 98 -0.14 4.53 24.23
CA MET A 98 1.23 4.57 23.73
C MET A 98 1.69 3.19 23.29
N TYR A 99 2.28 3.13 22.09
CA TYR A 99 2.94 1.96 21.53
C TYR A 99 4.36 2.34 21.14
N TYR A 100 5.27 1.38 21.17
CA TYR A 100 6.63 1.58 20.68
C TYR A 100 6.92 0.60 19.54
N PHE A 101 7.39 1.14 18.42
CA PHE A 101 7.83 0.38 17.26
C PHE A 101 9.35 0.52 17.12
N ASN A 102 10.02 -0.60 16.90
CA ASN A 102 11.47 -0.65 16.70
C ASN A 102 11.89 0.29 15.56
N THR A 103 12.90 1.13 15.78
CA THR A 103 13.31 2.20 14.86
C THR A 103 13.98 1.73 13.57
N ALA A 104 14.42 0.47 13.51
CA ALA A 104 15.00 -0.13 12.31
C ALA A 104 13.99 -0.98 11.54
N THR A 105 13.14 -1.73 12.26
CA THR A 105 12.30 -2.79 11.65
C THR A 105 10.81 -2.46 11.63
N GLY A 106 10.38 -1.46 12.40
CA GLY A 106 8.96 -1.12 12.60
C GLY A 106 8.20 -2.12 13.48
N ALA A 107 8.85 -3.16 14.01
CA ALA A 107 8.20 -4.17 14.85
C ALA A 107 7.73 -3.57 16.18
N GLN A 108 6.47 -3.79 16.54
CA GLN A 108 5.93 -3.45 17.84
C GLN A 108 6.69 -4.19 18.95
N LYS A 109 7.05 -3.49 20.03
CA LYS A 109 7.59 -4.07 21.26
C LYS A 109 6.51 -4.32 22.31
#